data_AF-A0A1V6GD48-F1
#
_entry.id   AF-A0A1V6GD48-F1
#
_cell.length_a   1.000
_cell.length_b   1.000
_cell.length_c   1.000
_cell.angle_alpha   90.00
_cell.angle_beta   90.00
_cell.angle_gamma   90.00
#
_symmetry.space_group_name_H-M   'P 1'
#
loop_
_entity.id
_entity.type
_entity.pdbx_description
1 polymer ?
#
loop_
_entity_poly.entity_id
_entity_poly.type
_entity_poly.pdbx_seq_one_letter_code
_entity_poly.pdbx_strand_id
1 'polypeptide(L)'
;MHALRGNNEYAILVNHQGERAGSLPAGVLSYLEALPYTITLGDIRFAHSAPFDFPAAASWPITDGHPLIDLAGIIDCRILFRGHSHTPSVVELAEKAMRRIPAAAGFHVKLHGDRRYVVTVGAIEEKALAVFLPEQDEVRFLGLGA
;
A
#
# COMPACT_ATOMS: atom_id res chain seq x y z
N MET A 1 12.52 -10.51 5.12
CA MET A 1 11.88 -9.76 4.02
C MET A 1 10.37 -9.90 4.21
N HIS A 2 9.62 -8.80 4.20
CA HIS A 2 8.18 -8.83 4.37
C HIS A 2 7.50 -8.47 3.04
N ALA A 3 6.39 -9.13 2.74
CA ALA A 3 5.57 -8.87 1.56
C ALA A 3 4.09 -9.00 1.95
N LEU A 4 3.24 -8.36 1.16
CA LEU A 4 1.78 -8.36 1.35
C LEU A 4 1.11 -9.00 0.16
N ARG A 5 -0.07 -9.57 0.40
CA ARG A 5 -0.92 -10.07 -0.67
C ARG A 5 -1.66 -8.93 -1.35
N GLY A 6 -1.48 -8.79 -2.66
CA GLY A 6 -2.30 -7.94 -3.51
C GLY A 6 -3.48 -8.67 -4.14
N ASN A 7 -4.26 -7.93 -4.91
CA ASN A 7 -5.40 -8.48 -5.65
C ASN A 7 -4.96 -9.50 -6.72
N ASN A 8 -3.79 -9.30 -7.33
CA ASN A 8 -3.24 -10.25 -8.32
C ASN A 8 -2.84 -11.57 -7.67
N GLU A 9 -2.16 -11.54 -6.52
CA GLU A 9 -1.81 -12.76 -5.77
C GLU A 9 -3.07 -13.51 -5.33
N TYR A 10 -4.09 -12.77 -4.85
CA TYR A 10 -5.37 -13.39 -4.52
C TYR A 10 -6.05 -14.02 -5.73
N ALA A 11 -6.07 -13.36 -6.89
CA ALA A 11 -6.64 -13.90 -8.12
C ALA A 11 -5.90 -15.17 -8.59
N ILE A 12 -4.59 -15.22 -8.45
CA ILE A 12 -3.78 -16.42 -8.72
C ILE A 12 -4.24 -17.58 -7.83
N LEU A 13 -4.39 -17.34 -6.52
CA LEU A 13 -4.82 -18.37 -5.57
C LEU A 13 -6.22 -18.92 -5.89
N VAL A 14 -7.19 -18.04 -6.14
CA VAL A 14 -8.57 -18.43 -6.47
C VAL A 14 -8.63 -19.19 -7.79
N ASN A 15 -7.91 -18.73 -8.82
CA ASN A 15 -7.88 -19.39 -10.13
C ASN A 15 -7.11 -20.73 -10.10
N HIS A 16 -6.11 -20.85 -9.23
CA HIS A 16 -5.34 -22.09 -9.06
C HIS A 16 -6.13 -23.18 -8.32
N GLN A 17 -7.11 -22.81 -7.49
CA GLN A 17 -8.06 -23.77 -6.91
C GLN A 17 -9.04 -24.38 -7.96
N GLY A 18 -9.04 -23.87 -9.20
CA GLY A 18 -9.82 -24.40 -10.33
C GLY A 18 -9.01 -25.25 -11.34
N GLU A 19 -9.49 -25.36 -12.58
CA GLU A 19 -8.99 -26.24 -13.67
C GLU A 19 -7.50 -26.05 -14.07
N ARG A 20 -6.77 -25.10 -13.46
CA ARG A 20 -5.36 -24.76 -13.78
C ARG A 20 -4.36 -25.16 -12.68
N ALA A 21 -4.73 -26.07 -11.78
CA ALA A 21 -3.99 -26.50 -10.59
C ALA A 21 -2.58 -27.14 -10.80
N GLY A 22 -1.94 -26.94 -11.96
CA GLY A 22 -0.62 -27.51 -12.29
C GLY A 22 0.39 -26.53 -12.88
N SER A 23 0.08 -25.23 -12.98
CA SER A 23 0.99 -24.26 -13.63
C SER A 23 2.02 -23.63 -12.69
N LEU A 24 1.80 -23.67 -11.36
CA LEU A 24 2.71 -23.05 -10.39
C LEU A 24 3.42 -24.09 -9.53
N PRO A 25 4.72 -23.92 -9.25
CA PRO A 25 5.42 -24.76 -8.28
C PRO A 25 4.77 -24.66 -6.89
N ALA A 26 4.64 -25.78 -6.17
CA ALA A 26 4.01 -25.83 -4.85
C ALA A 26 4.62 -24.84 -3.84
N GLY A 27 5.93 -24.58 -3.94
CA GLY A 27 6.62 -23.58 -3.10
C GLY A 27 6.16 -22.14 -3.36
N VAL A 28 5.82 -21.80 -4.61
CA VAL A 28 5.26 -20.48 -4.94
C VAL A 28 3.86 -20.36 -4.38
N LEU A 29 3.03 -21.39 -4.54
CA LEU A 29 1.67 -21.40 -3.99
C LEU A 29 1.69 -21.22 -2.47
N SER A 30 2.50 -22.01 -1.77
CA SER A 30 2.66 -21.94 -0.31
C SER A 30 3.13 -20.55 0.14
N TYR A 31 4.04 -19.93 -0.62
CA TYR A 31 4.50 -18.57 -0.35
C TYR A 31 3.35 -17.56 -0.49
N LEU A 32 2.59 -17.60 -1.59
CA LEU A 32 1.46 -16.69 -1.84
C LEU A 32 0.35 -16.86 -0.79
N GLU A 33 0.07 -18.10 -0.38
CA GLU A 33 -0.89 -18.45 0.68
C GLU A 33 -0.47 -17.96 2.06
N ALA A 34 0.83 -17.80 2.31
CA ALA A 34 1.35 -17.28 3.56
C ALA A 34 1.39 -15.73 3.62
N LEU A 35 1.22 -15.03 2.49
CA LEU A 35 1.24 -13.57 2.47
C LEU A 35 0.06 -12.97 3.25
N PRO A 36 0.30 -12.09 4.24
CA PRO A 36 -0.75 -11.38 4.94
C PRO A 36 -1.33 -10.25 4.08
N TYR A 37 -2.55 -9.80 4.39
CA TYR A 37 -3.14 -8.62 3.72
C TYR A 37 -2.65 -7.30 4.31
N THR A 38 -2.27 -7.31 5.59
CA THR A 38 -1.70 -6.15 6.27
C THR A 38 -0.46 -6.52 7.09
N ILE A 39 0.44 -5.56 7.26
CA ILE A 39 1.55 -5.62 8.21
C ILE A 39 1.47 -4.36 9.07
N THR A 40 1.63 -4.50 10.37
CA THR A 40 1.66 -3.37 11.31
C THR A 40 3.02 -3.28 11.98
N LEU A 41 3.59 -2.08 12.03
CA LEU A 41 4.82 -1.74 12.72
C LEU A 41 4.57 -0.50 13.58
N GLY A 42 4.30 -0.71 14.87
CA GLY A 42 3.89 0.40 15.76
C GLY A 42 2.61 1.06 15.26
N ASP A 43 2.66 2.36 15.01
CA ASP A 43 1.57 3.17 14.47
C ASP A 43 1.57 3.26 12.93
N ILE A 44 2.34 2.41 12.26
CA ILE A 44 2.45 2.33 10.80
C ILE A 44 1.76 1.06 10.31
N ARG A 45 0.95 1.18 9.27
CA ARG A 45 0.32 0.04 8.60
C ARG A 45 0.69 -0.01 7.13
N PHE A 46 0.95 -1.21 6.64
CA PHE A 46 1.17 -1.50 5.24
C PHE A 46 0.03 -2.37 4.75
N ALA A 47 -0.55 -2.03 3.60
CA ALA A 47 -1.60 -2.80 2.94
C ALA A 47 -1.44 -2.68 1.41
N HIS A 48 -2.05 -3.58 0.63
CA HIS A 48 -2.03 -3.39 -0.83
C HIS A 48 -2.91 -2.21 -1.26
N SER A 49 -4.13 -2.09 -0.71
CA SER A 49 -5.04 -0.96 -0.95
C SER A 49 -5.67 -0.45 0.35
N ALA A 50 -6.64 -1.16 0.91
CA ALA A 50 -7.30 -0.79 2.17
C ALA A 50 -6.66 -1.50 3.39
N PRO A 51 -6.64 -0.87 4.58
CA PRO A 51 -5.93 -1.36 5.77
C PRO A 51 -6.68 -2.45 6.54
N PHE A 52 -7.28 -3.42 5.84
CA PHE A 52 -8.06 -4.49 6.45
C PHE A 52 -7.55 -5.87 6.07
N ASP A 53 -7.72 -6.81 7.00
CA ASP A 53 -7.23 -8.18 6.86
C ASP A 53 -8.27 -9.10 6.19
N PHE A 54 -8.71 -8.75 4.98
CA PHE A 54 -9.60 -9.61 4.18
C PHE A 54 -9.41 -9.40 2.67
N PRO A 55 -9.72 -10.39 1.82
CA PRO A 55 -9.41 -10.36 0.39
C PRO A 55 -9.94 -9.14 -0.38
N ALA A 56 -11.20 -8.76 -0.15
CA ALA A 56 -11.82 -7.64 -0.85
C ALA A 56 -11.13 -6.29 -0.57
N ALA A 57 -10.40 -6.16 0.55
CA ALA A 57 -9.64 -4.97 0.89
C ALA A 57 -8.49 -4.70 -0.09
N ALA A 58 -7.94 -5.74 -0.72
CA ALA A 58 -6.88 -5.61 -1.72
C ALA A 58 -7.36 -4.97 -3.03
N SER A 59 -8.66 -5.04 -3.34
CA SER A 59 -9.22 -4.46 -4.56
C SER A 59 -10.07 -3.21 -4.30
N TRP A 60 -10.17 -2.76 -3.05
CA TRP A 60 -11.05 -1.66 -2.70
C TRP A 60 -10.43 -0.35 -3.20
N PRO A 61 -11.09 0.41 -4.11
CA PRO A 61 -10.59 1.69 -4.55
C PRO A 61 -10.74 2.73 -3.44
N ILE A 62 -9.67 2.98 -2.69
CA ILE A 62 -9.55 4.20 -1.89
C ILE A 62 -8.97 5.25 -2.83
N THR A 63 -9.81 6.04 -3.51
CA THR A 63 -9.31 7.14 -4.36
C THR A 63 -9.17 8.39 -3.52
N ASP A 64 -8.11 9.18 -3.73
CA ASP A 64 -7.76 10.43 -3.01
C ASP A 64 -8.84 11.56 -3.07
N GLY A 65 -10.04 11.26 -3.54
CA GLY A 65 -11.20 12.16 -3.59
C GLY A 65 -12.53 11.45 -3.28
N HIS A 66 -12.50 10.21 -2.80
CA HIS A 66 -13.71 9.49 -2.43
C HIS A 66 -14.33 10.15 -1.19
N PRO A 67 -15.65 10.44 -1.17
CA PRO A 67 -16.33 11.04 0.00
C PRO A 67 -16.32 10.14 1.24
N LEU A 68 -15.93 8.86 1.10
CA LEU A 68 -15.65 7.95 2.22
C LEU A 68 -14.22 8.09 2.77
N ILE A 69 -13.42 9.06 2.29
CA ILE A 69 -12.20 9.53 2.98
C ILE A 69 -12.54 10.45 4.17
N ASP A 70 -13.68 10.23 4.81
CA ASP A 70 -13.75 10.46 6.25
C ASP A 70 -12.94 9.34 6.98
N LEU A 71 -11.68 9.17 6.56
CA LEU A 71 -10.72 8.14 7.01
C LEU A 71 -10.32 8.36 8.47
N ALA A 72 -10.76 9.44 9.13
CA ALA A 72 -10.40 9.71 10.51
C ALA A 72 -10.81 8.56 11.45
N GLY A 73 -11.89 7.83 11.13
CA GLY A 73 -12.32 6.65 11.89
C GLY A 73 -11.90 5.29 11.33
N ILE A 74 -11.59 5.19 10.03
CA ILE A 74 -11.19 3.93 9.37
C ILE A 74 -9.67 3.71 9.44
N ILE A 75 -8.90 4.78 9.30
CA ILE A 75 -7.45 4.75 9.47
C ILE A 75 -7.14 5.11 10.91
N ASP A 76 -6.96 4.06 11.70
CA ASP A 76 -6.56 4.04 13.11
C ASP A 76 -5.04 4.10 13.30
N CYS A 77 -4.27 4.26 12.22
CA CYS A 77 -2.82 4.35 12.25
C CYS A 77 -2.31 5.75 11.89
N ARG A 78 -1.08 6.06 12.29
CA ARG A 78 -0.41 7.31 11.93
C ARG A 78 -0.06 7.34 10.45
N ILE A 79 0.52 6.26 9.93
CA ILE A 79 0.92 6.19 8.52
C ILE A 79 0.34 4.93 7.89
N LEU A 80 -0.40 5.07 6.79
CA LEU A 80 -0.81 3.97 5.93
C LEU A 80 0.01 3.99 4.63
N PHE A 81 0.86 2.99 4.44
CA PHE A 81 1.50 2.71 3.15
C PHE A 81 0.62 1.78 2.32
N ARG A 82 0.43 2.15 1.05
CA ARG A 82 -0.36 1.37 0.09
C ARG A 82 0.18 1.45 -1.33
N GLY A 83 -0.30 0.55 -2.18
CA GLY A 83 -0.07 0.52 -3.61
C GLY A 83 -1.39 0.65 -4.38
N HIS A 84 -1.63 -0.30 -5.28
CA HIS A 84 -2.85 -0.49 -6.09
C HIS A 84 -3.14 0.57 -7.16
N SER A 85 -2.97 1.87 -6.87
CA SER A 85 -3.25 2.93 -7.84
C SER A 85 -2.08 3.29 -8.76
N HIS A 86 -0.92 2.65 -8.57
CA HIS A 86 0.34 2.76 -9.33
C HIS A 86 0.99 4.15 -9.39
N THR A 87 0.22 5.21 -9.17
CA THR A 87 0.66 6.60 -9.15
C THR A 87 1.08 6.98 -7.73
N PRO A 88 2.34 7.42 -7.52
CA PRO A 88 2.77 7.93 -6.23
C PRO A 88 1.92 9.11 -5.74
N SER A 89 1.52 9.07 -4.47
CA SER A 89 0.81 10.17 -3.83
C SER A 89 1.08 10.19 -2.33
N VAL A 90 1.04 11.38 -1.74
CA VAL A 90 0.98 11.55 -0.29
C VAL A 90 -0.21 12.42 0.04
N VAL A 91 -1.04 11.93 0.94
CA VAL A 91 -2.19 12.65 1.48
C VAL A 91 -2.01 12.76 2.98
N GLU A 92 -1.95 13.99 3.49
CA GLU A 92 -2.07 14.27 4.92
C GLU A 92 -3.55 14.34 5.29
N LEU A 93 -3.91 13.62 6.35
CA LEU A 93 -5.26 13.57 6.91
C LEU A 93 -5.35 14.55 8.08
N ALA A 94 -6.10 15.64 7.90
CA ALA A 94 -6.55 16.52 8.97
C ALA A 94 -8.03 16.24 9.29
N GLU A 95 -8.47 16.58 10.51
CA GLU A 95 -9.82 16.25 11.03
C GLU A 95 -10.98 16.60 10.09
N LYS A 96 -10.81 17.58 9.20
CA LYS A 96 -11.85 18.03 8.25
C LYS A 96 -11.34 18.22 6.83
N ALA A 97 -10.09 17.85 6.54
CA ALA A 97 -9.48 18.15 5.26
C ALA A 97 -8.40 17.14 4.88
N MET A 98 -8.29 16.88 3.58
CA MET A 98 -7.17 16.16 2.99
C MET A 98 -6.25 17.17 2.33
N ARG A 99 -4.94 17.08 2.60
CA ARG A 99 -3.94 17.88 1.90
C ARG A 99 -3.03 16.97 1.09
N ARG A 100 -3.03 17.14 -0.24
CA ARG A 100 -2.09 16.44 -1.11
C ARG A 100 -0.71 17.08 -1.05
N ILE A 101 0.30 16.25 -0.92
CA ILE A 101 1.72 16.63 -0.92
C ILE A 101 2.36 16.03 -2.18
N PRO A 102 3.24 16.78 -2.89
CA PRO A 102 3.96 16.24 -4.05
C PRO A 102 4.74 14.97 -3.72
N ALA A 103 4.65 13.98 -4.62
CA ALA A 103 5.22 12.64 -4.44
C ALA A 103 5.96 12.12 -5.69
N ALA A 104 6.35 13.01 -6.60
CA ALA A 104 7.03 12.60 -7.83
C ALA A 104 8.46 12.07 -7.54
N ALA A 105 9.04 11.34 -8.50
CA ALA A 105 10.42 10.87 -8.38
C ALA A 105 11.39 12.03 -8.09
N GLY A 106 12.31 11.81 -7.15
CA GLY A 106 13.24 12.83 -6.65
C GLY A 106 12.70 13.66 -5.49
N PHE A 107 11.41 13.56 -5.15
CA PHE A 107 10.86 14.21 -3.97
C PHE A 107 11.09 13.37 -2.71
N HIS A 108 11.23 14.08 -1.60
CA HIS A 108 11.26 13.55 -0.26
C HIS A 108 10.20 14.24 0.60
N VAL A 109 9.53 13.47 1.46
CA VAL A 109 8.48 13.97 2.33
C VAL A 109 8.81 13.58 3.76
N LYS A 110 8.91 14.59 4.64
CA LYS A 110 8.97 14.38 6.09
C LYS A 110 7.55 14.22 6.64
N LEU A 111 7.34 13.16 7.39
CA LEU A 111 6.07 12.85 8.04
C LEU A 111 6.14 13.34 9.49
N HIS A 112 5.22 14.19 9.90
CA HIS A 112 5.21 14.73 11.25
C HIS A 112 4.50 13.76 12.22
N GLY A 113 5.07 13.55 13.41
CA GLY A 113 4.55 12.59 14.40
C GLY A 113 3.15 12.90 14.94
N ASP A 114 2.71 14.16 14.87
CA ASP A 114 1.38 14.64 15.27
C ASP A 114 0.34 14.58 14.14
N ARG A 115 0.72 14.04 12.97
CA ARG A 115 -0.10 14.03 11.76
C ARG A 115 -0.30 12.61 11.25
N ARG A 116 -1.40 12.42 10.50
CA ARG A 116 -1.71 11.16 9.85
C ARG A 116 -1.52 11.25 8.35
N TYR A 117 -1.04 10.17 7.74
CA TYR A 117 -0.70 10.13 6.32
C TYR A 117 -1.18 8.86 5.63
N VAL A 118 -1.61 9.02 4.39
CA VAL A 118 -1.72 7.93 3.42
C VAL A 118 -0.64 8.15 2.36
N VAL A 119 0.19 7.13 2.18
CA VAL A 119 1.31 7.14 1.25
C VAL A 119 1.09 6.05 0.21
N THR A 120 0.85 6.46 -1.03
CA THR A 120 0.83 5.56 -2.18
C THR A 120 2.24 5.50 -2.77
N VAL A 121 2.86 4.32 -2.77
CA VAL A 121 4.30 4.17 -3.09
C VAL A 121 4.63 4.16 -4.58
N GLY A 122 3.65 3.98 -5.45
CA GLY A 122 3.84 3.77 -6.88
C GLY A 122 3.85 2.28 -7.26
N ALA A 123 4.30 1.99 -8.48
CA ALA A 123 4.47 0.64 -8.98
C ALA A 123 5.75 0.48 -9.81
N ILE A 124 6.43 -0.65 -9.63
CA ILE A 124 7.75 -0.90 -10.22
C ILE A 124 7.68 -0.95 -11.75
N GLU A 125 6.59 -1.48 -12.30
CA GLU A 125 6.30 -1.52 -13.73
C GLU A 125 6.15 -0.12 -14.34
N GLU A 126 5.72 0.87 -13.54
CA GLU A 126 5.66 2.29 -13.90
C GLU A 126 6.95 3.05 -13.54
N LYS A 127 8.02 2.31 -13.21
CA LYS A 127 9.33 2.84 -12.78
C LYS A 127 9.24 3.74 -11.55
N ALA A 128 8.24 3.54 -10.69
CA ALA A 128 8.03 4.36 -9.51
C ALA A 128 8.05 3.49 -8.24
N LEU A 129 8.80 3.92 -7.23
CA LEU A 129 8.80 3.28 -5.91
C LEU A 129 9.07 4.29 -4.81
N ALA A 130 8.77 3.92 -3.57
CA ALA A 130 9.09 4.71 -2.40
C ALA A 130 9.94 3.93 -1.40
N VAL A 131 10.88 4.62 -0.77
CA VAL A 131 11.67 4.10 0.36
C VAL A 131 11.30 4.89 1.60
N PHE A 132 10.87 4.17 2.64
CA PHE A 132 10.62 4.76 3.94
C PHE A 132 11.84 4.59 4.85
N LEU A 133 12.21 5.66 5.54
CA LEU A 133 13.30 5.71 6.50
C LEU A 133 12.71 5.99 7.90
N PRO A 134 12.44 4.94 8.69
CA PRO A 134 11.71 5.07 9.95
C PRO A 134 12.35 6.04 10.95
N GLU A 135 13.68 5.96 11.10
CA GLU A 135 14.45 6.81 12.02
C GLU A 135 14.41 8.31 11.68
N GLN A 136 14.00 8.66 10.46
CA GLN A 136 13.85 10.05 10.01
C GLN A 136 12.40 10.46 9.76
N ASP A 137 11.44 9.52 9.92
CA ASP A 137 10.06 9.67 9.45
C ASP A 137 10.01 10.26 8.01
N GLU A 138 10.87 9.76 7.11
CA GLU A 138 11.04 10.32 5.77
C GLU A 138 10.68 9.29 4.70
N VAL A 139 9.88 9.69 3.72
CA VAL A 139 9.59 8.91 2.51
C VAL A 139 10.31 9.54 1.33
N ARG A 140 11.06 8.73 0.59
CA ARG A 140 11.76 9.13 -0.64
C ARG A 140 11.12 8.45 -1.84
N PHE A 141 10.68 9.24 -2.80
CA PHE A 141 10.13 8.73 -4.05
C PHE A 141 11.24 8.64 -5.09
N LEU A 142 11.44 7.44 -5.63
CA LEU A 142 12.51 7.11 -6.54
C LEU A 142 11.94 6.70 -7.90
N GLY A 143 12.61 7.16 -8.95
CA GLY A 143 12.39 6.68 -10.31
C GLY A 143 13.40 5.58 -10.64
N LEU A 144 12.95 4.46 -11.19
CA LEU A 144 13.85 3.45 -11.74
C LEU A 144 14.36 3.94 -13.10
N GLY A 145 15.69 4.07 -13.24
CA GLY A 145 16.33 4.40 -14.51
C GLY A 145 16.05 3.34 -15.59
N ALA A 146 16.11 3.74 -16.86
CA ALA A 146 16.13 2.82 -17.99
C ALA A 146 17.51 2.20 -18.16
#